data_AF-A0A0J9USQ0-F1
#
_entry.id   AF-A0A0J9USQ0-F1
#
_cell.length_a   1.000
_cell.length_b   1.000
_cell.length_c   1.000
_cell.angle_alpha   90.00
_cell.angle_beta   90.00
_cell.angle_gamma   90.00
#
_symmetry.space_group_name_H-M   'P 1'
#
loop_
_entity.id
_entity.type
_entity.pdbx_description
1 polymer ?
#
loop_
_entity_poly.entity_id
_entity_poly.type
_entity_poly.pdbx_seq_one_letter_code
_entity_poly.pdbx_strand_id
1 'polypeptide(L)'
;MISDELNQSLNGKTTHDVLKAASVNTTGLYIPDENINSDNVEEVTKVIICSVLSEVPVIGSLLSGLLDAFWPGGPTDIWESIKGKVEALVDEKIQQHEATMMRQKLHGIYLVLKNLTDQPPLSQARNFHSTLTFLCLEAPSFIENESPWYCLPFIIPFGTLYISALWTRCKYCIDIDGTDSSKDKYEQNLAKAIEDLQAAVAKARTQCIEKRKKEINHKEWDYVNGITYHEVEDQRTHSNFTISSDKVSSDANKAKLFEQLNYDIDSQYGGELDTILAPTRLWERYKPGYVAQTQYYQHLEYPRWLWNGISPTTTRFDTSWFYRTKGKLDRIVCYHTEIGGNKQVVGMQLAYGDYHLNIGGRRGTCTSMYIGYNEEVVNVRATTSKKYNTLETIQFTKARQTFDSQGRAEFDNYSSIGNAKELVIPTGLGFMGSLAFLAAQVNPEALGFIHNSATSKPHPTSMVGACGWSHDDDDEGFIGLFQPVFGCWEKIALDGESTWSLRDPRL
;
A
#
# COMPACT_ATOMS: atom_id res chain seq x y z
N MET A 1 34.27 2.09 -30.48
CA MET A 1 35.52 2.02 -29.68
C MET A 1 35.33 2.54 -28.25
N ILE A 2 34.18 2.26 -27.62
CA ILE A 2 33.96 2.40 -26.16
C ILE A 2 33.66 1.00 -25.55
N SER A 3 33.95 -0.08 -26.29
CA SER A 3 33.41 -1.42 -26.03
C SER A 3 34.32 -2.37 -25.26
N ASP A 4 35.61 -2.07 -25.10
CA ASP A 4 36.56 -3.08 -24.60
C ASP A 4 37.05 -2.77 -23.18
N GLU A 5 37.21 -1.49 -22.85
CA GLU A 5 37.59 -1.03 -21.50
C GLU A 5 36.44 -1.15 -20.49
N LEU A 6 35.19 -0.87 -20.91
CA LEU A 6 34.02 -1.03 -20.04
C LEU A 6 33.75 -2.51 -19.71
N ASN A 7 33.91 -3.38 -20.72
CA ASN A 7 33.74 -4.83 -20.61
C ASN A 7 34.82 -5.50 -19.73
N GLN A 8 36.07 -5.04 -19.81
CA GLN A 8 37.11 -5.50 -18.88
C GLN A 8 36.86 -5.01 -17.45
N SER A 9 36.21 -3.85 -17.28
CA SER A 9 35.93 -3.32 -15.96
C SER A 9 34.80 -4.05 -15.23
N LEU A 10 33.91 -4.80 -15.89
CA LEU A 10 32.72 -5.42 -15.28
C LEU A 10 32.90 -6.90 -14.87
N ASN A 11 34.06 -7.50 -15.17
CA ASN A 11 34.37 -8.85 -14.70
C ASN A 11 34.70 -8.84 -13.20
N GLY A 12 33.86 -9.47 -12.38
CA GLY A 12 34.08 -9.66 -10.94
C GLY A 12 33.57 -8.54 -10.04
N LYS A 13 32.65 -7.71 -10.53
CA LYS A 13 32.08 -6.56 -9.83
C LYS A 13 30.73 -6.89 -9.17
N THR A 14 30.52 -6.34 -7.97
CA THR A 14 29.32 -6.54 -7.12
C THR A 14 28.11 -5.74 -7.62
N THR A 15 26.91 -5.95 -7.07
CA THR A 15 25.71 -5.11 -7.34
C THR A 15 26.01 -3.62 -7.18
N HIS A 16 26.79 -3.29 -6.13
CA HIS A 16 27.22 -1.93 -5.84
C HIS A 16 28.03 -1.35 -7.00
N ASP A 17 28.86 -2.16 -7.65
CA ASP A 17 29.67 -1.75 -8.78
C ASP A 17 28.88 -1.57 -10.09
N VAL A 18 27.84 -2.39 -10.31
CA VAL A 18 26.91 -2.25 -11.46
C VAL A 18 26.05 -1.00 -11.29
N LEU A 19 25.52 -0.78 -10.09
CA LEU A 19 24.78 0.43 -9.73
C LEU A 19 25.65 1.69 -9.78
N LYS A 20 26.93 1.57 -9.37
CA LYS A 20 27.91 2.66 -9.44
C LYS A 20 28.38 2.94 -10.87
N ALA A 21 28.44 1.93 -11.74
CA ALA A 21 28.70 2.14 -13.16
C ALA A 21 27.51 2.82 -13.87
N ALA A 22 26.27 2.45 -13.52
CA ALA A 22 25.06 3.12 -14.01
C ALA A 22 24.90 4.56 -13.45
N SER A 23 25.38 4.82 -12.23
CA SER A 23 25.36 6.16 -11.63
C SER A 23 26.42 7.12 -12.18
N VAL A 24 27.48 6.61 -12.82
CA VAL A 24 28.49 7.45 -13.49
C VAL A 24 27.92 8.18 -14.72
N ASN A 25 26.90 7.61 -15.36
CA ASN A 25 26.20 8.26 -16.49
C ASN A 25 24.93 9.01 -16.07
N THR A 26 24.36 8.70 -14.90
CA THR A 26 23.11 9.30 -14.40
C THR A 26 23.37 10.00 -13.07
N THR A 27 23.59 11.31 -13.10
CA THR A 27 23.89 12.11 -11.90
C THR A 27 22.70 12.07 -10.95
N GLY A 28 22.87 11.47 -9.75
CA GLY A 28 21.83 11.39 -8.72
C GLY A 28 21.28 9.99 -8.40
N LEU A 29 21.78 8.94 -9.07
CA LEU A 29 21.30 7.57 -8.83
C LEU A 29 21.50 7.13 -7.36
N TYR A 30 20.39 6.78 -6.68
CA TYR A 30 20.42 6.14 -5.38
C TYR A 30 21.09 4.76 -5.49
N ILE A 31 22.19 4.55 -4.76
CA ILE A 31 22.84 3.25 -4.64
C ILE A 31 22.29 2.61 -3.36
N PRO A 32 21.45 1.56 -3.44
CA PRO A 32 20.96 0.89 -2.25
C PRO A 32 22.11 0.49 -1.32
N ASP A 33 21.88 0.76 -0.02
CA ASP A 33 22.77 0.43 1.08
C ASP A 33 23.21 -1.04 1.01
N GLU A 34 24.41 -1.36 1.48
CA GLU A 34 24.98 -2.74 1.50
C GLU A 34 24.11 -3.75 2.29
N ASN A 35 23.04 -3.29 2.95
CA ASN A 35 22.13 -4.05 3.79
C ASN A 35 20.73 -4.21 3.16
N ILE A 36 20.63 -4.92 2.03
CA ILE A 36 19.34 -5.31 1.45
C ILE A 36 18.62 -6.29 2.39
N ASN A 37 17.37 -6.00 2.73
CA ASN A 37 16.51 -6.79 3.62
C ASN A 37 15.04 -6.75 3.15
N SER A 38 14.13 -7.38 3.90
CA SER A 38 12.72 -7.47 3.52
C SER A 38 11.92 -6.18 3.62
N ASP A 39 12.49 -5.11 4.20
CA ASP A 39 11.84 -3.80 4.32
C ASP A 39 12.24 -2.87 3.15
N ASN A 40 13.39 -3.08 2.52
CA ASN A 40 13.88 -2.21 1.43
C ASN A 40 14.01 -2.91 0.06
N VAL A 41 13.85 -4.24 -0.03
CA VAL A 41 13.97 -5.01 -1.29
C VAL A 41 13.04 -4.48 -2.39
N GLU A 42 11.86 -3.96 -2.04
CA GLU A 42 10.92 -3.36 -2.99
C GLU A 42 11.56 -2.16 -3.71
N GLU A 43 12.05 -1.18 -2.93
CA GLU A 43 12.70 0.03 -3.46
C GLU A 43 13.96 -0.32 -4.25
N VAL A 44 14.77 -1.26 -3.76
CA VAL A 44 15.95 -1.76 -4.50
C VAL A 44 15.55 -2.34 -5.86
N THR A 45 14.48 -3.15 -5.88
CA THR A 45 13.98 -3.77 -7.12
C THR A 45 13.51 -2.69 -8.10
N LYS A 46 12.78 -1.67 -7.63
CA LYS A 46 12.32 -0.55 -8.47
C LYS A 46 13.50 0.18 -9.12
N VAL A 47 14.51 0.51 -8.32
CA VAL A 47 15.72 1.21 -8.77
C VAL A 47 16.47 0.38 -9.80
N ILE A 48 16.67 -0.93 -9.56
CA ILE A 48 17.37 -1.81 -10.52
C ILE A 48 16.59 -1.89 -11.83
N ILE A 49 15.28 -2.16 -11.80
CA ILE A 49 14.46 -2.23 -13.02
C ILE A 49 14.62 -0.94 -13.84
N CYS A 50 14.54 0.23 -13.20
CA CYS A 50 14.54 1.50 -13.92
C CYS A 50 15.94 1.93 -14.38
N SER A 51 16.96 1.77 -13.53
CA SER A 51 18.37 2.12 -13.84
C SER A 51 18.97 1.24 -14.93
N VAL A 52 18.50 -0.01 -15.01
CA VAL A 52 19.08 -1.00 -15.90
C VAL A 52 18.30 -1.08 -17.23
N LEU A 53 17.02 -0.73 -17.26
CA LEU A 53 16.30 -0.61 -18.54
C LEU A 53 16.78 0.59 -19.38
N SER A 54 17.41 1.60 -18.77
CA SER A 54 17.86 2.81 -19.48
C SER A 54 19.21 2.67 -20.20
N GLU A 55 20.19 1.91 -19.67
CA GLU A 55 21.58 1.98 -20.17
C GLU A 55 22.41 0.67 -20.12
N VAL A 56 21.86 -0.48 -20.51
CA VAL A 56 22.68 -1.72 -20.50
C VAL A 56 23.42 -1.96 -21.81
N PRO A 57 24.75 -2.21 -21.76
CA PRO A 57 25.55 -2.62 -22.92
C PRO A 57 25.85 -4.14 -23.01
N VAL A 58 25.52 -4.96 -22.00
CA VAL A 58 25.95 -6.37 -21.91
C VAL A 58 24.80 -7.32 -21.51
N ILE A 59 24.72 -8.47 -22.18
CA ILE A 59 23.85 -9.61 -21.84
C ILE A 59 24.07 -10.01 -20.37
N GLY A 60 23.00 -10.34 -19.65
CA GLY A 60 23.08 -10.90 -18.29
C GLY A 60 23.29 -9.90 -17.15
N SER A 61 23.74 -8.67 -17.41
CA SER A 61 23.95 -7.66 -16.36
C SER A 61 22.67 -7.29 -15.59
N LEU A 62 21.53 -7.14 -16.28
CA LEU A 62 20.23 -6.95 -15.64
C LEU A 62 19.82 -8.12 -14.76
N LEU A 63 20.00 -9.35 -15.28
CA LEU A 63 19.70 -10.55 -14.53
C LEU A 63 20.61 -10.67 -13.31
N SER A 64 21.90 -10.34 -13.43
CA SER A 64 22.85 -10.35 -12.31
C SER A 64 22.45 -9.34 -11.23
N GLY A 65 22.11 -8.10 -11.60
CA GLY A 65 21.66 -7.09 -10.64
C GLY A 65 20.40 -7.52 -9.90
N LEU A 66 19.41 -8.08 -10.61
CA LEU A 66 18.19 -8.60 -9.99
C LEU A 66 18.47 -9.81 -9.10
N LEU A 67 19.35 -10.74 -9.50
CA LEU A 67 19.74 -11.87 -8.67
C LEU A 67 20.39 -11.42 -7.38
N ASP A 68 21.27 -10.42 -7.42
CA ASP A 68 21.91 -9.95 -6.19
C ASP A 68 20.93 -9.22 -5.27
N ALA A 69 19.95 -8.50 -5.82
CA ALA A 69 18.91 -7.85 -5.02
C ALA A 69 17.94 -8.85 -4.39
N PHE A 70 17.64 -9.92 -5.11
CA PHE A 70 16.77 -11.00 -4.66
C PHE A 70 17.51 -12.02 -3.78
N TRP A 71 18.82 -12.14 -3.90
CA TRP A 71 19.66 -13.01 -3.06
C TRP A 71 20.90 -12.27 -2.57
N PRO A 72 20.71 -11.23 -1.72
CA PRO A 72 21.83 -10.57 -1.10
C PRO A 72 22.51 -11.60 -0.20
N GLY A 73 23.79 -11.88 -0.39
CA GLY A 73 24.53 -12.96 0.28
C GLY A 73 24.72 -12.80 1.80
N GLY A 74 23.82 -12.08 2.48
CA GLY A 74 23.79 -11.85 3.91
C GLY A 74 23.19 -13.02 4.71
N PRO A 75 23.20 -12.92 6.05
CA PRO A 75 22.76 -13.99 6.95
C PRO A 75 21.24 -14.20 6.99
N THR A 76 20.46 -13.25 6.46
CA THR A 76 19.00 -13.26 6.51
C THR A 76 18.43 -13.63 5.15
N ASP A 77 17.64 -14.69 5.11
CA ASP A 77 16.87 -15.02 3.92
C ASP A 77 15.68 -14.07 3.78
N ILE A 78 15.80 -13.11 2.87
CA ILE A 78 14.77 -12.12 2.61
C ILE A 78 13.44 -12.79 2.21
N TRP A 79 13.46 -13.95 1.56
CA TRP A 79 12.26 -14.64 1.10
C TRP A 79 11.52 -15.33 2.22
N GLU A 80 12.20 -15.85 3.24
CA GLU A 80 11.49 -16.31 4.45
C GLU A 80 10.85 -15.13 5.19
N SER A 81 11.46 -13.95 5.17
CA SER A 81 10.83 -12.77 5.79
C SER A 81 9.63 -12.26 4.99
N ILE A 82 9.71 -12.20 3.65
CA ILE A 82 8.57 -11.83 2.78
C ILE A 82 7.46 -12.88 2.86
N LYS A 83 7.82 -14.17 2.86
CA LYS A 83 6.87 -15.26 3.09
C LYS A 83 6.22 -15.10 4.46
N GLY A 84 6.97 -14.81 5.52
CA GLY A 84 6.43 -14.56 6.86
C GLY A 84 5.47 -13.37 6.89
N LYS A 85 5.76 -12.29 6.14
CA LYS A 85 4.83 -11.16 5.95
C LYS A 85 3.55 -11.62 5.25
N VAL A 86 3.64 -12.40 4.16
CA VAL A 86 2.46 -12.93 3.47
C VAL A 86 1.69 -13.95 4.32
N GLU A 87 2.36 -14.82 5.07
CA GLU A 87 1.76 -15.78 6.00
C GLU A 87 1.00 -15.06 7.12
N ALA A 88 1.58 -14.01 7.70
CA ALA A 88 0.91 -13.17 8.68
C ALA A 88 -0.32 -12.43 8.10
N LEU A 89 -0.28 -12.13 6.80
CA LEU A 89 -1.38 -11.45 6.10
C LEU A 89 -2.51 -12.41 5.73
N VAL A 90 -2.18 -13.60 5.22
CA VAL A 90 -3.14 -14.62 4.75
C VAL A 90 -3.65 -15.50 5.91
N ASP A 91 -3.06 -15.39 7.10
CA ASP A 91 -3.41 -16.12 8.35
C ASP A 91 -3.61 -17.63 8.17
N GLU A 92 -2.90 -18.17 7.20
CA GLU A 92 -2.68 -19.60 7.05
C GLU A 92 -1.18 -19.81 7.15
N LYS A 93 -0.79 -20.83 7.92
CA LYS A 93 0.46 -21.51 7.58
C LYS A 93 0.24 -21.98 6.16
N ILE A 94 0.83 -21.28 5.19
CA ILE A 94 0.85 -21.73 3.81
C ILE A 94 1.14 -23.21 3.87
N GLN A 95 0.29 -24.06 3.26
CA GLN A 95 0.50 -25.50 3.32
C GLN A 95 1.98 -25.74 3.04
N GLN A 96 2.72 -26.17 4.07
CA GLN A 96 4.19 -26.05 4.07
C GLN A 96 4.77 -26.72 2.82
N HIS A 97 4.09 -27.74 2.33
CA HIS A 97 4.37 -28.42 1.09
C HIS A 97 4.38 -27.50 -0.14
N GLU A 98 3.31 -26.74 -0.40
CA GLU A 98 3.19 -25.90 -1.60
C GLU A 98 4.15 -24.69 -1.57
N ALA A 99 4.30 -23.99 -0.43
CA ALA A 99 5.33 -22.96 -0.30
C ALA A 99 6.74 -23.51 -0.48
N THR A 100 7.02 -24.71 0.07
CA THR A 100 8.33 -25.34 -0.10
C THR A 100 8.58 -25.69 -1.55
N MET A 101 7.58 -26.19 -2.27
CA MET A 101 7.69 -26.47 -3.71
C MET A 101 7.95 -25.19 -4.51
N MET A 102 7.20 -24.11 -4.26
CA MET A 102 7.40 -22.84 -4.96
C MET A 102 8.78 -22.24 -4.67
N ARG A 103 9.23 -22.32 -3.42
CA ARG A 103 10.58 -21.91 -3.00
C ARG A 103 11.68 -22.75 -3.65
N GLN A 104 11.50 -24.07 -3.77
CA GLN A 104 12.44 -24.95 -4.47
C GLN A 104 12.52 -24.62 -5.96
N LYS A 105 11.38 -24.36 -6.61
CA LYS A 105 11.33 -23.89 -8.00
C LYS A 105 12.07 -22.57 -8.17
N LEU A 106 11.80 -21.59 -7.32
CA LEU A 106 12.46 -20.29 -7.35
C LEU A 106 13.97 -20.42 -7.09
N HIS A 107 14.39 -21.31 -6.20
CA HIS A 107 15.80 -21.61 -5.97
C HIS A 107 16.46 -22.28 -7.19
N GLY A 108 15.76 -23.20 -7.87
CA GLY A 108 16.22 -23.77 -9.14
C GLY A 108 16.42 -22.70 -10.21
N ILE A 109 15.47 -21.76 -10.33
CA ILE A 109 15.57 -20.59 -11.20
C ILE A 109 16.80 -19.73 -10.85
N TYR A 110 17.02 -19.46 -9.57
CA TYR A 110 18.22 -18.77 -9.09
C TYR A 110 19.50 -19.47 -9.56
N LEU A 111 19.63 -20.78 -9.35
CA LEU A 111 20.83 -21.53 -9.74
C LEU A 111 21.09 -21.48 -11.25
N VAL A 112 20.04 -21.63 -12.07
CA VAL A 112 20.14 -21.58 -13.54
C VAL A 112 20.55 -20.19 -14.02
N LEU A 113 19.95 -19.13 -13.45
CA LEU A 113 20.28 -17.75 -13.80
C LEU A 113 21.67 -17.36 -13.28
N LYS A 114 22.04 -17.78 -12.07
CA LYS A 114 23.37 -17.51 -11.50
C LYS A 114 24.48 -18.15 -12.33
N ASN A 115 24.28 -19.41 -12.74
CA ASN A 115 25.21 -20.09 -13.64
C ASN A 115 25.32 -19.39 -15.01
N LEU A 116 24.23 -18.78 -15.51
CA LEU A 116 24.30 -17.96 -16.72
C LEU A 116 25.11 -16.68 -16.49
N THR A 117 24.84 -15.94 -15.41
CA THR A 117 25.47 -14.64 -15.15
C THR A 117 26.95 -14.74 -14.78
N ASP A 118 27.39 -15.88 -14.22
CA ASP A 118 28.79 -16.12 -13.85
C ASP A 118 29.68 -16.50 -15.05
N GLN A 119 29.10 -16.72 -16.23
CA GLN A 119 29.84 -17.10 -17.43
C GLN A 119 30.37 -15.87 -18.20
N PRO A 120 31.44 -16.00 -19.00
CA PRO A 120 31.88 -14.94 -19.92
C PRO A 120 30.81 -14.61 -20.99
N PRO A 121 30.75 -13.37 -21.53
CA PRO A 121 29.65 -12.91 -22.39
C PRO A 121 29.29 -13.82 -23.57
N LEU A 122 30.28 -14.36 -24.28
CA LEU A 122 30.06 -15.29 -25.40
C LEU A 122 29.38 -16.60 -24.94
N SER A 123 29.77 -17.12 -23.78
CA SER A 123 29.14 -18.30 -23.19
C SER A 123 27.73 -18.00 -22.69
N GLN A 124 27.49 -16.78 -22.17
CA GLN A 124 26.16 -16.35 -21.78
C GLN A 124 25.20 -16.38 -22.98
N ALA A 125 25.59 -15.76 -24.11
CA ALA A 125 24.79 -15.75 -25.33
C ALA A 125 24.46 -17.18 -25.80
N ARG A 126 25.47 -18.06 -25.84
CA ARG A 126 25.31 -19.47 -26.26
C ARG A 126 24.36 -20.27 -25.36
N ASN A 127 24.40 -20.03 -24.06
CA ASN A 127 23.61 -20.78 -23.07
C ASN A 127 22.28 -20.11 -22.72
N PHE A 128 22.02 -18.91 -23.24
CA PHE A 128 20.81 -18.13 -22.94
C PHE A 128 19.53 -18.90 -23.31
N HIS A 129 19.53 -19.60 -24.45
CA HIS A 129 18.36 -20.35 -24.91
C HIS A 129 17.93 -21.45 -23.94
N SER A 130 18.89 -22.19 -23.36
CA SER A 130 18.59 -23.21 -22.35
C SER A 130 18.01 -22.59 -21.08
N THR A 131 18.57 -21.47 -20.63
CA THR A 131 18.06 -20.75 -19.44
C THR A 131 16.65 -20.25 -19.66
N LEU A 132 16.38 -19.62 -20.80
CA LEU A 132 15.04 -19.12 -21.12
C LEU A 132 14.02 -20.26 -21.28
N THR A 133 14.43 -21.38 -21.87
CA THR A 133 13.57 -22.57 -21.96
C THR A 133 13.18 -23.08 -20.59
N PHE A 134 14.12 -23.15 -19.64
CA PHE A 134 13.82 -23.53 -18.26
C PHE A 134 12.83 -22.57 -17.60
N LEU A 135 13.01 -21.26 -17.75
CA LEU A 135 12.06 -20.27 -17.21
C LEU A 135 10.65 -20.43 -17.80
N CYS A 136 10.54 -20.66 -19.11
CA CYS A 136 9.25 -20.90 -19.77
C CYS A 136 8.57 -22.18 -19.27
N LEU A 137 9.34 -23.23 -18.93
CA LEU A 137 8.79 -24.47 -18.37
C LEU A 137 8.27 -24.28 -16.94
N GLU A 138 8.91 -23.40 -16.16
CA GLU A 138 8.47 -23.11 -14.78
C GLU A 138 7.32 -22.10 -14.72
N ALA A 139 7.17 -21.22 -15.72
CA ALA A 139 6.17 -20.15 -15.74
C ALA A 139 4.73 -20.58 -15.40
N PRO A 140 4.19 -21.70 -15.94
CA PRO A 140 2.84 -22.15 -15.59
C PRO A 140 2.63 -22.37 -14.09
N SER A 141 3.68 -22.77 -13.35
CA SER A 141 3.56 -23.01 -11.90
C SER A 141 3.29 -21.74 -11.09
N PHE A 142 3.62 -20.58 -11.65
CA PHE A 142 3.40 -19.26 -11.04
C PHE A 142 2.17 -18.55 -11.62
N ILE A 143 1.88 -18.75 -12.92
CA ILE A 143 0.79 -18.08 -13.64
C ILE A 143 -0.54 -18.81 -13.47
N GLU A 144 -0.54 -20.13 -13.60
CA GLU A 144 -1.75 -20.97 -13.67
C GLU A 144 -2.10 -21.61 -12.31
N ASN A 145 -1.44 -21.19 -11.23
CA ASN A 145 -1.64 -21.79 -9.91
C ASN A 145 -3.11 -21.66 -9.45
N GLU A 146 -3.69 -22.78 -9.00
CA GLU A 146 -5.07 -22.84 -8.50
C GLU A 146 -5.23 -22.23 -7.09
N SER A 147 -4.12 -22.12 -6.36
CA SER A 147 -4.00 -21.55 -5.01
C SER A 147 -3.00 -20.39 -4.98
N PRO A 148 -3.24 -19.29 -5.74
CA PRO A 148 -2.21 -18.28 -5.98
C PRO A 148 -1.87 -17.41 -4.75
N TRP A 149 -2.63 -17.50 -3.66
CA TRP A 149 -2.25 -16.90 -2.37
C TRP A 149 -0.93 -17.49 -1.82
N TYR A 150 -0.55 -18.71 -2.22
CA TYR A 150 0.75 -19.30 -1.89
C TYR A 150 1.87 -18.86 -2.83
N CYS A 151 1.53 -18.43 -4.03
CA CYS A 151 2.49 -17.92 -5.03
C CYS A 151 2.75 -16.42 -4.90
N LEU A 152 1.88 -15.68 -4.21
CA LEU A 152 1.99 -14.23 -4.05
C LEU A 152 3.39 -13.73 -3.63
N PRO A 153 4.09 -14.34 -2.65
CA PRO A 153 5.43 -13.86 -2.28
C PRO A 153 6.49 -14.19 -3.35
N PHE A 154 6.23 -15.16 -4.23
CA PHE A 154 7.19 -15.69 -5.20
C PHE A 154 6.93 -15.23 -6.65
N ILE A 155 5.72 -14.74 -6.96
CA ILE A 155 5.36 -14.26 -8.31
C ILE A 155 6.12 -13.00 -8.68
N ILE A 156 6.47 -12.16 -7.70
CA ILE A 156 7.24 -10.94 -7.91
C ILE A 156 8.67 -11.23 -8.36
N PRO A 157 9.48 -12.01 -7.59
CA PRO A 157 10.84 -12.33 -8.04
C PRO A 157 10.84 -13.16 -9.32
N PHE A 158 9.98 -14.18 -9.42
CA PHE A 158 9.88 -14.97 -10.64
C PHE A 158 9.49 -14.12 -11.85
N GLY A 159 8.39 -13.38 -11.75
CA GLY A 159 7.86 -12.56 -12.84
C GLY A 159 8.88 -11.54 -13.31
N THR A 160 9.53 -10.85 -12.36
CA THR A 160 10.57 -9.85 -12.67
C THR A 160 11.78 -10.47 -13.37
N LEU A 161 12.27 -11.63 -12.92
CA LEU A 161 13.38 -12.33 -13.59
C LEU A 161 12.97 -12.86 -14.97
N TYR A 162 11.75 -13.39 -15.09
CA TYR A 162 11.24 -13.97 -16.33
C TYR A 162 11.07 -12.92 -17.43
N ILE A 163 10.40 -11.80 -17.14
CA ILE A 163 10.26 -10.70 -18.11
C ILE A 163 11.62 -10.08 -18.43
N SER A 164 12.55 -10.03 -17.47
CA SER A 164 13.90 -9.52 -17.71
C SER A 164 14.69 -10.41 -18.66
N ALA A 165 14.53 -11.73 -18.56
CA ALA A 165 15.15 -12.67 -19.49
C ALA A 165 14.54 -12.53 -20.91
N LEU A 166 13.22 -12.41 -21.01
CA LEU A 166 12.55 -12.17 -22.30
C LEU A 166 12.97 -10.84 -22.94
N TRP A 167 13.05 -9.78 -22.15
CA TRP A 167 13.53 -8.47 -22.60
C TRP A 167 14.99 -8.52 -23.05
N THR A 168 15.85 -9.21 -22.29
CA THR A 168 17.26 -9.41 -22.67
C THR A 168 17.36 -10.07 -24.04
N ARG A 169 16.52 -11.08 -24.33
CA ARG A 169 16.47 -11.70 -25.66
C ARG A 169 16.02 -10.73 -26.75
N CYS A 170 15.02 -9.88 -26.49
CA CYS A 170 14.57 -8.87 -27.46
C CYS A 170 15.69 -7.87 -27.77
N LYS A 171 16.39 -7.41 -26.74
CA LYS A 171 17.46 -6.42 -26.83
C LYS A 171 18.71 -6.95 -27.54
N TYR A 172 19.11 -8.18 -27.23
CA TYR A 172 20.36 -8.81 -27.71
C TYR A 172 20.11 -9.96 -28.69
N CYS A 173 19.02 -9.91 -29.46
CA CYS A 173 18.64 -11.00 -30.38
C CYS A 173 19.75 -11.35 -31.38
N ILE A 174 20.49 -10.37 -31.90
CA ILE A 174 21.60 -10.61 -32.84
C ILE A 174 22.74 -11.36 -32.14
N ASP A 175 23.10 -10.97 -30.91
CA ASP A 175 24.20 -11.60 -30.18
C ASP A 175 23.85 -13.01 -29.70
N ILE A 176 22.58 -13.24 -29.34
CA ILE A 176 22.09 -14.52 -28.81
C ILE A 176 21.76 -15.51 -29.94
N ASP A 177 21.00 -15.06 -30.95
CA ASP A 177 20.45 -15.93 -31.98
C ASP A 177 21.17 -15.78 -33.34
N GLY A 178 22.08 -14.81 -33.49
CA GLY A 178 22.80 -14.53 -34.73
C GLY A 178 21.97 -13.78 -35.80
N THR A 179 20.72 -13.44 -35.49
CA THR A 179 19.76 -12.79 -36.40
C THR A 179 18.69 -12.00 -35.64
N ASP A 180 18.14 -10.96 -36.26
CA ASP A 180 17.01 -10.17 -35.77
C ASP A 180 15.66 -10.56 -36.40
N SER A 181 15.65 -11.54 -37.31
CA SER A 181 14.44 -11.97 -38.05
C SER A 181 13.27 -12.43 -37.16
N SER A 182 13.55 -12.82 -35.92
CA SER A 182 12.56 -13.25 -34.93
C SER A 182 12.26 -12.20 -33.86
N LYS A 183 12.83 -10.98 -33.97
CA LYS A 183 12.70 -9.94 -32.96
C LYS A 183 11.25 -9.57 -32.67
N ASP A 184 10.45 -9.32 -33.71
CA ASP A 184 9.02 -9.00 -33.56
C ASP A 184 8.26 -10.09 -32.79
N LYS A 185 8.61 -11.37 -33.01
CA LYS A 185 8.03 -12.50 -32.27
C LYS A 185 8.47 -12.50 -30.81
N TYR A 186 9.71 -12.13 -30.50
CA TYR A 186 10.18 -12.01 -29.12
C TYR A 186 9.50 -10.86 -28.40
N GLU A 187 9.30 -9.74 -29.07
CA GLU A 187 8.58 -8.58 -28.56
C GLU A 187 7.11 -8.93 -28.24
N GLN A 188 6.45 -9.69 -29.11
CA GLN A 188 5.10 -10.22 -28.86
C GLN A 188 5.07 -11.19 -27.67
N ASN A 189 6.04 -12.09 -27.56
CA ASN A 189 6.14 -13.02 -26.43
C ASN A 189 6.36 -12.28 -25.09
N LEU A 190 7.20 -11.24 -25.09
CA LEU A 190 7.43 -10.40 -23.92
C LEU A 190 6.16 -9.65 -23.51
N ALA A 191 5.48 -9.01 -24.46
CA ALA A 191 4.21 -8.33 -24.19
C ALA A 191 3.17 -9.29 -23.61
N LYS A 192 3.03 -10.47 -24.21
CA LYS A 192 2.13 -11.52 -23.70
C LYS A 192 2.51 -11.99 -22.30
N ALA A 193 3.79 -12.21 -22.02
CA ALA A 193 4.23 -12.63 -20.70
C ALA A 193 3.94 -11.58 -19.61
N ILE A 194 4.10 -10.28 -19.94
CA ILE A 194 3.72 -9.17 -19.04
C ILE A 194 2.22 -9.22 -18.76
N GLU A 195 1.38 -9.35 -19.79
CA GLU A 195 -0.08 -9.44 -19.65
C GLU A 195 -0.52 -10.65 -18.82
N ASP A 196 0.03 -11.83 -19.10
CA ASP A 196 -0.30 -13.08 -18.40
C ASP A 196 0.11 -13.00 -16.91
N LEU A 197 1.28 -12.44 -16.60
CA LEU A 197 1.73 -12.25 -15.23
C LEU A 197 0.91 -11.19 -14.48
N GLN A 198 0.56 -10.08 -15.12
CA GLN A 198 -0.32 -9.06 -14.53
C GLN A 198 -1.72 -9.64 -14.23
N ALA A 199 -2.26 -10.45 -15.15
CA ALA A 199 -3.52 -11.16 -14.94
C ALA A 199 -3.42 -12.15 -13.77
N ALA A 200 -2.31 -12.89 -13.65
CA ALA A 200 -2.08 -13.79 -12.53
C ALA A 200 -1.99 -13.04 -11.19
N VAL A 201 -1.31 -11.89 -11.13
CA VAL A 201 -1.25 -11.03 -9.95
C VAL A 201 -2.64 -10.50 -9.56
N ALA A 202 -3.41 -10.00 -10.54
CA ALA A 202 -4.76 -9.49 -10.30
C ALA A 202 -5.72 -10.59 -9.82
N LYS A 203 -5.62 -11.79 -10.41
CA LYS A 203 -6.35 -12.99 -9.97
C LYS A 203 -5.98 -13.37 -8.54
N ALA A 204 -4.68 -13.43 -8.22
CA ALA A 204 -4.19 -13.74 -6.89
C ALA A 204 -4.72 -12.76 -5.83
N ARG A 205 -4.60 -11.46 -6.11
CA ARG A 205 -5.13 -10.39 -5.24
C ARG A 205 -6.63 -10.55 -4.99
N THR A 206 -7.40 -10.76 -6.06
CA THR A 206 -8.87 -10.94 -5.97
C THR A 206 -9.23 -12.16 -5.13
N GLN A 207 -8.57 -13.30 -5.35
CA GLN A 207 -8.84 -14.51 -4.60
C GLN A 207 -8.44 -14.40 -3.13
N CYS A 208 -7.34 -13.71 -2.80
CA CYS A 208 -6.97 -13.41 -1.42
C CYS A 208 -8.08 -12.62 -0.70
N ILE A 209 -8.60 -11.57 -1.34
CA ILE A 209 -9.67 -10.72 -0.79
C ILE A 209 -10.96 -11.53 -0.62
N GLU A 210 -11.38 -12.28 -1.64
CA GLU A 210 -12.62 -13.07 -1.59
C GLU A 210 -12.55 -14.20 -0.57
N LYS A 211 -11.38 -14.83 -0.41
CA LYS A 211 -11.15 -15.79 0.66
C LYS A 211 -11.31 -15.12 2.03
N ARG A 212 -10.69 -13.95 2.21
CA ARG A 212 -10.77 -13.19 3.45
C ARG A 212 -12.19 -12.80 3.84
N LYS A 213 -13.02 -12.41 2.86
CA LYS A 213 -14.45 -12.11 3.08
C LYS A 213 -15.26 -13.32 3.55
N LYS A 214 -14.86 -14.54 3.20
CA LYS A 214 -15.52 -15.78 3.67
C LYS A 214 -15.21 -16.15 5.12
N GLU A 215 -14.20 -15.52 5.72
CA GLU A 215 -13.85 -15.69 7.14
C GLU A 215 -14.64 -14.74 8.06
N ILE A 216 -15.56 -13.95 7.51
CA ILE A 216 -16.53 -13.17 8.29
C ILE A 216 -17.56 -14.13 8.88
N ASN A 217 -17.63 -14.18 10.20
CA ASN A 217 -18.68 -14.89 10.91
C ASN A 217 -19.88 -13.99 11.14
N HIS A 218 -21.06 -14.59 11.14
CA HIS A 218 -22.30 -13.94 11.55
C HIS A 218 -22.94 -14.72 12.70
N LYS A 219 -23.27 -14.01 13.77
CA LYS A 219 -24.06 -14.50 14.91
C LYS A 219 -25.35 -13.71 14.97
N GLU A 220 -26.44 -14.39 15.28
CA GLU A 220 -27.77 -13.81 15.43
C GLU A 220 -28.43 -14.33 16.69
N TRP A 221 -29.06 -13.45 17.45
CA TRP A 221 -29.86 -13.84 18.60
C TRP A 221 -31.06 -12.92 18.80
N ASP A 222 -32.19 -13.54 19.11
CA ASP A 222 -33.47 -12.88 19.36
C ASP A 222 -33.69 -12.67 20.86
N TYR A 223 -34.21 -11.49 21.24
CA TYR A 223 -34.74 -11.24 22.58
C TYR A 223 -36.27 -11.36 22.61
N VAL A 224 -36.80 -11.66 23.81
CA VAL A 224 -38.25 -11.86 24.08
C VAL A 224 -39.09 -10.62 23.71
N ASN A 225 -38.49 -9.45 23.59
CA ASN A 225 -39.15 -8.20 23.19
C ASN A 225 -39.27 -8.00 21.66
N GLY A 226 -38.91 -9.00 20.85
CA GLY A 226 -39.00 -8.93 19.38
C GLY A 226 -37.87 -8.17 18.70
N ILE A 227 -36.78 -7.88 19.44
CA ILE A 227 -35.55 -7.29 18.91
C ILE A 227 -34.59 -8.40 18.52
N THR A 228 -34.10 -8.35 17.29
CA THR A 228 -33.06 -9.24 16.76
C THR A 228 -31.73 -8.50 16.73
N TYR A 229 -30.69 -9.13 17.27
CA TYR A 229 -29.32 -8.62 17.22
C TYR A 229 -28.52 -9.40 16.18
N HIS A 230 -27.78 -8.67 15.35
CA HIS A 230 -26.80 -9.25 14.44
C HIS A 230 -25.41 -8.80 14.87
N GLU A 231 -24.49 -9.75 14.98
CA GLU A 231 -23.07 -9.49 15.12
C GLU A 231 -22.34 -10.10 13.94
N VAL A 232 -21.54 -9.29 13.26
CA VAL A 232 -20.57 -9.78 12.29
C VAL A 232 -19.18 -9.62 12.88
N GLU A 233 -18.35 -10.64 12.76
CA GLU A 233 -17.00 -10.67 13.33
C GLU A 233 -16.02 -11.09 12.23
N ASP A 234 -14.98 -10.28 12.04
CA ASP A 234 -13.78 -10.71 11.34
C ASP A 234 -12.90 -11.50 12.31
N GLN A 235 -12.79 -12.81 12.08
CA GLN A 235 -12.07 -13.75 12.94
C GLN A 235 -10.59 -13.42 13.14
N ARG A 236 -9.91 -12.85 12.13
CA ARG A 236 -8.46 -12.58 12.21
C ARG A 236 -8.17 -11.35 13.03
N THR A 237 -8.92 -10.28 12.78
CA THR A 237 -8.67 -9.01 13.46
C THR A 237 -9.41 -8.89 14.79
N HIS A 238 -10.29 -9.88 15.07
CA HIS A 238 -11.28 -9.86 16.14
C HIS A 238 -12.12 -8.58 16.17
N SER A 239 -12.25 -7.93 15.02
CA SER A 239 -13.08 -6.75 14.88
C SER A 239 -14.51 -7.20 14.65
N ASN A 240 -15.44 -6.73 15.49
CA ASN A 240 -16.84 -7.05 15.33
C ASN A 240 -17.69 -5.78 15.23
N PHE A 241 -18.82 -5.94 14.53
CA PHE A 241 -19.89 -4.96 14.48
C PHE A 241 -21.17 -5.61 14.94
N THR A 242 -21.89 -4.91 15.83
CA THR A 242 -23.21 -5.32 16.28
C THR A 242 -24.24 -4.27 15.88
N ILE A 243 -25.39 -4.71 15.38
CA ILE A 243 -26.57 -3.88 15.16
C ILE A 243 -27.79 -4.58 15.76
N SER A 244 -28.68 -3.81 16.38
CA SER A 244 -29.99 -4.30 16.80
C SER A 244 -31.07 -3.77 15.87
N SER A 245 -32.10 -4.57 15.65
CA SER A 245 -33.19 -4.22 14.75
C SER A 245 -34.50 -4.88 15.15
N ASP A 246 -35.60 -4.30 14.70
CA ASP A 246 -36.87 -5.01 14.67
C ASP A 246 -36.82 -6.10 13.58
N LYS A 247 -37.62 -7.15 13.76
CA LYS A 247 -37.60 -8.34 12.89
C LYS A 247 -37.83 -8.02 11.40
N VAL A 248 -38.48 -6.91 11.08
CA VAL A 248 -38.80 -6.48 9.71
C VAL A 248 -37.59 -5.89 8.99
N SER A 249 -36.65 -5.25 9.70
CA SER A 249 -35.45 -4.64 9.10
C SER A 249 -34.17 -5.48 9.24
N SER A 250 -34.29 -6.67 9.83
CA SER A 250 -33.20 -7.61 10.13
C SER A 250 -32.26 -7.89 8.94
N ASP A 251 -32.78 -8.25 7.76
CA ASP A 251 -31.95 -8.55 6.58
C ASP A 251 -31.20 -7.33 6.03
N ALA A 252 -31.83 -6.15 6.02
CA ALA A 252 -31.22 -4.92 5.55
C ALA A 252 -30.08 -4.47 6.48
N ASN A 253 -30.26 -4.61 7.79
CA ASN A 253 -29.25 -4.27 8.78
C ASN A 253 -28.07 -5.24 8.77
N LYS A 254 -28.36 -6.54 8.62
CA LYS A 254 -27.33 -7.55 8.35
C LYS A 254 -26.52 -7.18 7.09
N ALA A 255 -27.18 -6.78 6.01
CA ALA A 255 -26.48 -6.38 4.78
C ALA A 255 -25.51 -5.21 5.01
N LYS A 256 -25.91 -4.17 5.76
CA LYS A 256 -25.03 -3.03 6.11
C LYS A 256 -23.78 -3.47 6.88
N LEU A 257 -23.94 -4.38 7.84
CA LEU A 257 -22.84 -4.93 8.62
C LEU A 257 -21.81 -5.67 7.75
N PHE A 258 -22.29 -6.53 6.84
CA PHE A 258 -21.44 -7.18 5.85
C PHE A 258 -20.79 -6.17 4.89
N GLU A 259 -21.52 -5.14 4.48
CA GLU A 259 -21.03 -4.09 3.59
C GLU A 259 -19.86 -3.31 4.20
N GLN A 260 -19.91 -3.04 5.52
CA GLN A 260 -18.81 -2.40 6.24
C GLN A 260 -17.58 -3.32 6.34
N LEU A 261 -17.75 -4.55 6.82
CA LEU A 261 -16.60 -5.48 6.95
C LEU A 261 -15.97 -5.81 5.60
N ASN A 262 -16.78 -6.02 4.56
CA ASN A 262 -16.25 -6.25 3.22
C ASN A 262 -15.40 -5.07 2.75
N TYR A 263 -15.81 -3.85 3.05
CA TYR A 263 -15.01 -2.67 2.73
C TYR A 263 -13.74 -2.57 3.57
N ASP A 264 -13.80 -2.86 4.87
CA ASP A 264 -12.60 -2.87 5.71
C ASP A 264 -11.58 -3.89 5.20
N ILE A 265 -12.04 -5.05 4.72
CA ILE A 265 -11.20 -6.03 4.03
C ILE A 265 -10.67 -5.47 2.71
N ASP A 266 -11.54 -4.97 1.83
CA ASP A 266 -11.14 -4.44 0.52
C ASP A 266 -10.11 -3.30 0.64
N SER A 267 -10.24 -2.49 1.68
CA SER A 267 -9.44 -1.28 1.89
C SER A 267 -8.16 -1.54 2.68
N GLN A 268 -8.24 -2.17 3.86
CA GLN A 268 -7.07 -2.43 4.70
C GLN A 268 -6.23 -3.57 4.15
N TYR A 269 -6.85 -4.74 3.99
CA TYR A 269 -6.15 -5.93 3.52
C TYR A 269 -5.77 -5.78 2.04
N GLY A 270 -6.62 -5.17 1.22
CA GLY A 270 -6.27 -4.80 -0.15
C GLY A 270 -5.05 -3.86 -0.23
N GLY A 271 -4.96 -2.84 0.63
CA GLY A 271 -3.81 -1.94 0.70
C GLY A 271 -2.51 -2.62 1.13
N GLU A 272 -2.59 -3.55 2.09
CA GLU A 272 -1.44 -4.38 2.52
C GLU A 272 -0.92 -5.25 1.35
N LEU A 273 -1.83 -5.89 0.60
CA LEU A 273 -1.48 -6.66 -0.60
C LEU A 273 -0.87 -5.77 -1.70
N ASP A 274 -1.43 -4.60 -1.93
CA ASP A 274 -0.97 -3.66 -2.96
C ASP A 274 0.45 -3.14 -2.70
N THR A 275 0.84 -3.05 -1.43
CA THR A 275 2.22 -2.70 -1.02
C THR A 275 3.18 -3.80 -1.45
N ILE A 276 2.87 -5.06 -1.13
CA ILE A 276 3.71 -6.20 -1.52
C ILE A 276 3.82 -6.30 -3.05
N LEU A 277 2.71 -6.10 -3.75
CA LEU A 277 2.62 -6.22 -5.21
C LEU A 277 3.15 -4.99 -5.98
N ALA A 278 3.58 -3.93 -5.30
CA ALA A 278 4.00 -2.68 -5.92
C ALA A 278 5.08 -2.83 -7.03
N PRO A 279 6.09 -3.74 -6.93
CA PRO A 279 7.07 -3.90 -8.01
C PRO A 279 6.47 -4.33 -9.36
N THR A 280 5.33 -5.02 -9.35
CA THR A 280 4.66 -5.50 -10.57
C THR A 280 4.18 -4.35 -11.47
N ARG A 281 3.99 -3.15 -10.89
CA ARG A 281 3.59 -1.93 -11.61
C ARG A 281 4.63 -1.44 -12.61
N LEU A 282 5.89 -1.84 -12.42
CA LEU A 282 7.00 -1.47 -13.31
C LEU A 282 7.17 -2.43 -14.50
N TRP A 283 6.46 -3.55 -14.54
CA TRP A 283 6.61 -4.54 -15.61
C TRP A 283 6.26 -3.99 -17.00
N GLU A 284 5.38 -3.00 -17.08
CA GLU A 284 5.07 -2.28 -18.33
C GLU A 284 6.29 -1.59 -18.95
N ARG A 285 7.28 -1.19 -18.14
CA ARG A 285 8.50 -0.53 -18.63
C ARG A 285 9.36 -1.45 -19.51
N TYR A 286 9.14 -2.76 -19.44
CA TYR A 286 9.82 -3.74 -20.30
C TYR A 286 9.25 -3.77 -21.71
N LYS A 287 8.08 -3.16 -21.99
CA LYS A 287 7.50 -3.20 -23.33
C LYS A 287 8.43 -2.52 -24.36
N PRO A 288 8.69 -3.16 -25.51
CA PRO A 288 9.49 -2.55 -26.57
C PRO A 288 8.90 -1.21 -27.01
N GLY A 289 9.75 -0.19 -27.18
CA GLY A 289 9.31 1.16 -27.53
C GLY A 289 8.63 1.93 -26.39
N TYR A 290 8.57 1.39 -25.17
CA TYR A 290 8.11 2.14 -24.01
C TYR A 290 8.99 3.37 -23.81
N VAL A 291 8.38 4.55 -23.92
CA VAL A 291 9.04 5.80 -23.55
C VAL A 291 8.90 5.93 -22.05
N ALA A 292 10.03 5.93 -21.34
CA ALA A 292 10.03 6.09 -19.90
C ALA A 292 9.25 7.37 -19.54
N GLN A 293 8.21 7.21 -18.72
CA GLN A 293 7.39 8.28 -18.20
C GLN A 293 7.40 8.21 -16.68
N THR A 294 7.30 9.37 -16.05
CA THR A 294 6.99 9.46 -14.64
C THR A 294 5.64 8.79 -14.39
N GLN A 295 5.60 7.87 -13.44
CA GLN A 295 4.37 7.19 -13.03
C GLN A 295 3.92 7.72 -11.68
N TYR A 296 2.61 7.82 -11.50
CA TYR A 296 2.00 8.32 -10.28
C TYR A 296 1.05 7.28 -9.70
N TYR A 297 1.28 6.89 -8.46
CA TYR A 297 0.45 5.94 -7.75
C TYR A 297 -0.11 6.59 -6.50
N GLN A 298 -1.38 6.34 -6.23
CA GLN A 298 -1.98 6.77 -4.99
C GLN A 298 -1.89 5.64 -3.97
N HIS A 299 -1.31 5.94 -2.83
CA HIS A 299 -1.37 5.07 -1.66
C HIS A 299 -2.46 5.58 -0.74
N LEU A 300 -3.34 4.67 -0.33
CA LEU A 300 -4.41 4.95 0.62
C LEU A 300 -4.26 4.02 1.82
N GLU A 301 -4.40 4.61 2.99
CA GLU A 301 -4.39 3.93 4.26
C GLU A 301 -5.74 4.15 4.94
N TYR A 302 -6.32 3.05 5.40
CA TYR A 302 -7.61 3.02 6.06
C TYR A 302 -7.38 2.60 7.50
N PRO A 303 -7.02 3.52 8.41
CA PRO A 303 -7.01 3.22 9.83
C PRO A 303 -8.32 2.58 10.29
N ARG A 304 -8.30 1.91 11.44
CA ARG A 304 -9.55 1.40 12.04
C ARG A 304 -10.55 2.53 12.27
N TRP A 305 -11.82 2.21 12.12
CA TRP A 305 -12.92 3.13 12.42
C TRP A 305 -12.88 3.57 13.89
N LEU A 306 -13.38 4.77 14.14
CA LEU A 306 -13.31 5.40 15.46
C LEU A 306 -14.37 4.86 16.43
N TRP A 307 -15.51 4.38 15.93
CA TRP A 307 -16.62 3.87 16.73
C TRP A 307 -17.64 3.09 15.90
N ASN A 308 -18.49 2.28 16.55
CA ASN A 308 -19.55 1.50 15.91
C ASN A 308 -20.95 1.90 16.40
N GLY A 309 -21.69 2.66 15.59
CA GLY A 309 -23.13 2.85 15.71
C GLY A 309 -23.79 2.94 14.36
N ILE A 310 -23.46 1.96 13.52
CA ILE A 310 -24.28 1.67 12.35
C ILE A 310 -25.69 1.36 12.84
N SER A 311 -26.68 2.01 12.25
CA SER A 311 -28.08 1.85 12.61
C SER A 311 -28.95 1.61 11.37
N PRO A 312 -30.23 1.25 11.54
CA PRO A 312 -31.17 1.14 10.43
C PRO A 312 -31.31 2.44 9.63
N THR A 313 -31.10 3.60 10.26
CA THR A 313 -31.26 4.93 9.63
C THR A 313 -29.97 5.49 9.05
N THR A 314 -28.81 4.89 9.32
CA THR A 314 -27.54 5.37 8.76
C THR A 314 -27.37 4.96 7.30
N THR A 315 -26.88 5.87 6.48
CA THR A 315 -26.43 5.66 5.11
C THR A 315 -24.91 5.71 5.04
N ARG A 316 -24.35 4.95 4.11
CA ARG A 316 -22.91 4.92 3.90
C ARG A 316 -22.43 6.18 3.19
N PHE A 317 -21.26 6.68 3.58
CA PHE A 317 -20.53 7.73 2.87
C PHE A 317 -19.08 7.30 2.59
N ASP A 318 -18.51 7.81 1.50
CA ASP A 318 -17.09 7.72 1.19
C ASP A 318 -16.67 9.01 0.50
N THR A 319 -15.69 9.71 1.08
CA THR A 319 -15.19 10.99 0.57
C THR A 319 -13.81 10.89 -0.07
N SER A 320 -13.19 9.72 -0.06
CA SER A 320 -11.84 9.51 -0.62
C SER A 320 -11.75 9.86 -2.11
N TRP A 321 -12.86 9.74 -2.85
CA TRP A 321 -12.94 10.12 -4.26
C TRP A 321 -12.99 11.63 -4.51
N PHE A 322 -13.42 12.44 -3.54
CA PHE A 322 -13.42 13.90 -3.67
C PHE A 322 -11.99 14.42 -3.78
N TYR A 323 -11.07 13.88 -3.00
CA TYR A 323 -9.66 14.24 -3.09
C TYR A 323 -9.09 14.07 -4.51
N ARG A 324 -9.50 13.00 -5.21
CA ARG A 324 -9.08 12.70 -6.59
C ARG A 324 -9.63 13.67 -7.64
N THR A 325 -10.79 14.27 -7.37
CA THR A 325 -11.54 15.01 -8.40
C THR A 325 -11.66 16.50 -8.12
N LYS A 326 -11.61 16.89 -6.85
CA LYS A 326 -11.85 18.25 -6.36
C LYS A 326 -10.63 18.87 -5.67
N GLY A 327 -9.56 18.10 -5.48
CA GLY A 327 -8.31 18.56 -4.89
C GLY A 327 -8.24 18.31 -3.38
N LYS A 328 -7.31 19.00 -2.72
CA LYS A 328 -6.96 18.76 -1.32
C LYS A 328 -8.06 19.21 -0.34
N LEU A 329 -8.17 18.50 0.79
CA LEU A 329 -9.01 18.88 1.93
C LEU A 329 -8.55 20.24 2.47
N ASP A 330 -9.44 21.24 2.46
CA ASP A 330 -9.10 22.63 2.78
C ASP A 330 -9.62 23.10 4.14
N ARG A 331 -10.76 22.55 4.57
CA ARG A 331 -11.47 22.94 5.78
C ARG A 331 -12.27 21.78 6.33
N ILE A 332 -12.24 21.67 7.65
CA ILE A 332 -13.07 20.75 8.43
C ILE A 332 -13.97 21.58 9.33
N VAL A 333 -15.26 21.29 9.36
CA VAL A 333 -16.21 21.83 10.34
C VAL A 333 -16.77 20.67 11.14
N CYS A 334 -16.76 20.77 12.46
CA CYS A 334 -17.34 19.78 13.37
C CYS A 334 -18.54 20.39 14.10
N TYR A 335 -19.70 19.74 14.00
CA TYR A 335 -20.93 20.14 14.67
C TYR A 335 -21.10 19.35 15.96
N HIS A 336 -21.41 20.07 17.04
CA HIS A 336 -21.56 19.50 18.37
C HIS A 336 -22.89 19.93 18.99
N THR A 337 -23.57 19.00 19.63
CA THR A 337 -24.74 19.26 20.48
C THR A 337 -24.43 18.94 21.94
N GLU A 338 -25.25 19.40 22.86
CA GLU A 338 -25.20 19.02 24.26
C GLU A 338 -26.51 18.34 24.65
N ILE A 339 -26.45 17.05 24.98
CA ILE A 339 -27.60 16.24 25.40
C ILE A 339 -27.32 15.72 26.80
N GLY A 340 -28.18 16.09 27.76
CA GLY A 340 -28.04 15.66 29.15
C GLY A 340 -26.72 16.06 29.80
N GLY A 341 -26.17 17.22 29.43
CA GLY A 341 -24.88 17.73 29.94
C GLY A 341 -23.64 17.10 29.28
N ASN A 342 -23.82 16.21 28.30
CA ASN A 342 -22.71 15.61 27.56
C ASN A 342 -22.68 16.21 26.15
N LYS A 343 -21.52 16.74 25.78
CA LYS A 343 -21.29 17.21 24.42
C LYS A 343 -20.98 16.04 23.49
N GLN A 344 -21.61 16.02 22.32
CA GLN A 344 -21.50 14.96 21.33
C GLN A 344 -21.26 15.55 19.95
N VAL A 345 -20.42 14.91 19.14
CA VAL A 345 -20.22 15.21 17.72
C VAL A 345 -21.40 14.64 16.95
N VAL A 346 -22.23 15.50 16.38
CA VAL A 346 -23.43 15.10 15.62
C VAL A 346 -23.20 15.11 14.12
N GLY A 347 -22.22 15.87 13.65
CA GLY A 347 -21.89 15.86 12.25
C GLY A 347 -20.62 16.61 11.92
N MET A 348 -20.26 16.55 10.66
CA MET A 348 -19.06 17.13 10.11
C MET A 348 -19.31 17.67 8.71
N GLN A 349 -18.54 18.66 8.32
CA GLN A 349 -18.39 19.09 6.94
C GLN A 349 -16.92 18.98 6.53
N LEU A 350 -16.66 18.25 5.46
CA LEU A 350 -15.34 18.17 4.82
C LEU A 350 -15.39 18.97 3.52
N ALA A 351 -14.53 19.97 3.39
CA ALA A 351 -14.48 20.83 2.21
C ALA A 351 -13.20 20.61 1.39
N TYR A 352 -13.36 20.72 0.07
CA TYR A 352 -12.36 20.47 -0.97
C TYR A 352 -12.51 21.60 -2.01
N GLY A 353 -11.99 22.78 -1.70
CA GLY A 353 -12.22 24.00 -2.47
C GLY A 353 -13.68 24.45 -2.34
N ASP A 354 -14.33 24.69 -3.49
CA ASP A 354 -15.74 25.11 -3.52
C ASP A 354 -16.73 23.98 -3.18
N TYR A 355 -16.25 22.73 -3.11
CA TYR A 355 -17.06 21.56 -2.82
C TYR A 355 -17.01 21.23 -1.35
N HIS A 356 -18.14 20.81 -0.79
CA HIS A 356 -18.20 20.34 0.59
C HIS A 356 -19.16 19.16 0.68
N LEU A 357 -18.86 18.24 1.61
CA LEU A 357 -19.74 17.15 1.97
C LEU A 357 -20.13 17.29 3.43
N ASN A 358 -21.43 17.18 3.70
CA ASN A 358 -21.96 17.09 5.05
C ASN A 358 -22.09 15.61 5.42
N ILE A 359 -21.72 15.28 6.66
CA ILE A 359 -21.76 13.94 7.23
C ILE A 359 -22.48 14.06 8.57
N GLY A 360 -23.64 13.45 8.73
CA GLY A 360 -24.46 13.56 9.94
C GLY A 360 -25.21 14.88 10.06
N GLY A 361 -25.58 15.25 11.29
CA GLY A 361 -26.40 16.41 11.60
C GLY A 361 -25.62 17.72 11.71
N ARG A 362 -26.30 18.85 11.53
CA ARG A 362 -25.69 20.20 11.55
C ARG A 362 -26.14 21.04 12.74
N ARG A 363 -26.81 20.42 13.70
CA ARG A 363 -27.37 21.08 14.88
C ARG A 363 -26.29 21.44 15.91
N GLY A 364 -26.55 22.53 16.64
CA GLY A 364 -25.79 22.94 17.82
C GLY A 364 -24.65 23.91 17.48
N THR A 365 -23.57 23.85 18.26
CA THR A 365 -22.39 24.70 18.06
C THR A 365 -21.43 24.04 17.08
N CYS A 366 -20.82 24.81 16.18
CA CYS A 366 -19.79 24.31 15.30
C CYS A 366 -18.41 24.86 15.64
N THR A 367 -17.38 24.08 15.33
CA THR A 367 -15.99 24.52 15.31
C THR A 367 -15.44 24.26 13.91
N SER A 368 -14.65 25.18 13.37
CA SER A 368 -14.03 25.02 12.04
C SER A 368 -12.52 25.16 12.08
N MET A 369 -11.82 24.36 11.28
CA MET A 369 -10.38 24.43 11.07
C MET A 369 -10.10 24.55 9.58
N TYR A 370 -9.47 25.66 9.18
CA TYR A 370 -8.82 25.76 7.89
C TYR A 370 -7.51 25.01 7.95
N ILE A 371 -7.27 24.11 7.01
CA ILE A 371 -6.03 23.34 6.94
C ILE A 371 -4.89 24.21 6.44
N GLY A 372 -5.13 25.12 5.50
CA GLY A 372 -4.10 26.02 4.97
C GLY A 372 -3.31 25.39 3.83
N TYR A 373 -2.72 26.24 2.98
CA TYR A 373 -2.14 25.83 1.71
C TYR A 373 -0.99 24.80 1.86
N ASN A 374 -0.16 24.96 2.89
CA ASN A 374 1.03 24.14 3.15
C ASN A 374 0.92 23.24 4.39
N GLU A 375 -0.26 23.08 4.96
CA GLU A 375 -0.47 22.22 6.14
C GLU A 375 -1.40 21.07 5.79
N GLU A 376 -1.30 19.98 6.52
CA GLU A 376 -1.97 18.72 6.21
C GLU A 376 -2.47 18.12 7.50
N VAL A 377 -3.58 17.38 7.45
CA VAL A 377 -4.09 16.67 8.63
C VAL A 377 -3.31 15.36 8.78
N VAL A 378 -2.50 15.29 9.84
CA VAL A 378 -1.54 14.18 10.08
C VAL A 378 -2.01 13.22 11.18
N ASN A 379 -3.01 13.63 11.96
CA ASN A 379 -3.53 12.82 13.04
C ASN A 379 -5.02 13.11 13.28
N VAL A 380 -5.76 12.05 13.52
CA VAL A 380 -7.15 12.08 13.97
C VAL A 380 -7.26 11.27 15.26
N ARG A 381 -7.79 11.91 16.29
CA ARG A 381 -8.09 11.31 17.58
C ARG A 381 -9.57 11.42 17.87
N ALA A 382 -10.16 10.41 18.50
CA ALA A 382 -11.55 10.50 18.97
C ALA A 382 -11.72 9.86 20.34
N THR A 383 -12.76 10.30 21.04
CA THR A 383 -13.27 9.63 22.24
C THR A 383 -14.74 9.30 22.05
N THR A 384 -15.12 8.12 22.53
CA THR A 384 -16.48 7.60 22.38
C THR A 384 -17.08 7.27 23.73
N SER A 385 -18.39 7.48 23.86
CA SER A 385 -19.15 7.11 25.05
C SER A 385 -19.73 5.72 24.87
N LYS A 386 -19.26 4.74 25.66
CA LYS A 386 -19.92 3.41 25.69
C LYS A 386 -21.36 3.50 26.22
N LYS A 387 -21.59 4.38 27.20
CA LYS A 387 -22.88 4.53 27.88
C LYS A 387 -23.97 5.04 26.94
N TYR A 388 -23.63 6.03 26.11
CA TYR A 388 -24.59 6.66 25.19
C TYR A 388 -24.44 6.17 23.76
N ASN A 389 -23.43 5.35 23.48
CA ASN A 389 -23.08 4.88 22.14
C ASN A 389 -22.95 6.06 21.15
N THR A 390 -22.11 7.04 21.49
CA THR A 390 -21.92 8.28 20.71
C THR A 390 -20.46 8.69 20.60
N LEU A 391 -20.14 9.43 19.56
CA LEU A 391 -18.85 10.13 19.40
C LEU A 391 -18.87 11.40 20.25
N GLU A 392 -18.09 11.45 21.33
CA GLU A 392 -18.08 12.59 22.26
C GLU A 392 -17.16 13.70 21.78
N THR A 393 -15.96 13.32 21.33
CA THR A 393 -14.98 14.25 20.79
C THR A 393 -14.31 13.65 19.56
N ILE A 394 -14.01 14.50 18.60
CA ILE A 394 -13.08 14.21 17.52
C ILE A 394 -12.11 15.37 17.43
N GLN A 395 -10.82 15.05 17.38
CA GLN A 395 -9.72 15.97 17.32
C GLN A 395 -8.92 15.72 16.05
N PHE A 396 -8.79 16.75 15.23
CA PHE A 396 -7.89 16.73 14.08
C PHE A 396 -6.66 17.53 14.41
N THR A 397 -5.48 17.03 14.04
CA THR A 397 -4.23 17.76 14.15
C THR A 397 -3.67 18.00 12.76
N LYS A 398 -3.52 19.27 12.41
CA LYS A 398 -2.79 19.67 11.22
C LYS A 398 -1.35 19.99 11.54
N ALA A 399 -0.46 19.76 10.60
CA ALA A 399 0.92 20.18 10.64
C ALA A 399 1.37 20.62 9.26
N ARG A 400 2.26 21.61 9.19
CA ARG A 400 2.97 21.92 7.96
C ARG A 400 4.00 20.83 7.70
N GLN A 401 3.99 20.32 6.48
CA GLN A 401 4.97 19.35 6.04
C GLN A 401 6.17 20.09 5.46
N THR A 402 7.34 19.86 6.05
CA THR A 402 8.64 20.15 5.47
C THR A 402 9.31 18.84 5.10
N PHE A 403 10.32 18.88 4.24
CA PHE A 403 11.15 17.72 3.95
C PHE A 403 12.58 18.04 4.37
N ASP A 404 13.23 17.13 5.07
CA ASP A 404 14.65 17.24 5.35
C ASP A 404 15.47 17.02 4.06
N SER A 405 16.79 17.21 4.15
CA SER A 405 17.70 16.99 3.03
C SER A 405 17.77 15.52 2.55
N GLN A 406 17.12 14.60 3.27
CA GLN A 406 17.02 13.17 2.95
C GLN A 406 15.62 12.80 2.44
N GLY A 407 14.74 13.79 2.19
CA GLY A 407 13.38 13.57 1.71
C GLY A 407 12.41 13.02 2.76
N ARG A 408 12.78 13.04 4.04
CA ARG A 408 11.89 12.62 5.13
C ARG A 408 10.96 13.77 5.49
N ALA A 409 9.67 13.45 5.67
CA ALA A 409 8.71 14.44 6.11
C ALA A 409 8.97 14.85 7.57
N GLU A 410 9.23 16.13 7.76
CA GLU A 410 9.19 16.81 9.05
C GLU A 410 7.85 17.53 9.17
N PHE A 411 7.29 17.56 10.38
CA PHE A 411 6.02 18.19 10.65
C PHE A 411 6.18 19.26 11.72
N ASP A 412 5.86 20.51 11.37
CA ASP A 412 5.87 21.66 12.26
C ASP A 412 4.50 22.37 12.31
N ASN A 413 4.35 23.38 13.16
CA ASN A 413 3.13 24.19 13.30
C ASN A 413 1.83 23.40 13.61
N TYR A 414 1.83 22.66 14.72
CA TYR A 414 0.68 21.88 15.16
C TYR A 414 -0.47 22.77 15.63
N SER A 415 -1.66 22.51 15.12
CA SER A 415 -2.90 23.02 15.73
C SER A 415 -3.99 21.96 15.65
N SER A 416 -4.89 22.00 16.62
CA SER A 416 -5.97 21.03 16.71
C SER A 416 -7.33 21.67 16.86
N ILE A 417 -8.34 20.99 16.31
CA ILE A 417 -9.75 21.30 16.53
C ILE A 417 -10.45 20.08 17.11
N GLY A 418 -11.24 20.26 18.17
CA GLY A 418 -12.05 19.21 18.78
C GLY A 418 -12.62 19.66 20.12
N ASN A 419 -13.62 18.94 20.62
CA ASN A 419 -14.27 19.24 21.91
C ASN A 419 -13.48 18.75 23.14
N ALA A 420 -12.17 18.57 23.01
CA ALA A 420 -11.31 18.33 24.17
C ALA A 420 -11.24 19.62 24.99
N LYS A 421 -11.46 19.53 26.31
CA LYS A 421 -11.04 20.59 27.24
C LYS A 421 -9.59 20.95 26.89
N GLU A 422 -9.38 22.21 26.51
CA GLU A 422 -8.14 22.79 25.98
C GLU A 422 -6.90 21.96 26.25
N LEU A 423 -6.43 21.23 25.23
CA LEU A 423 -5.11 20.62 25.28
C LEU A 423 -4.09 21.75 25.03
N VAL A 424 -3.74 22.48 26.08
CA VAL A 424 -2.62 23.42 26.05
C VAL A 424 -1.35 22.59 25.87
N ILE A 425 -0.86 22.46 24.64
CA ILE A 425 0.47 21.93 24.39
C ILE A 425 1.44 23.01 24.86
N PRO A 426 2.30 22.75 25.86
CA PRO A 426 3.29 23.73 26.30
C PRO A 426 4.20 24.09 25.13
N THR A 427 4.23 25.37 24.74
CA THR A 427 5.21 25.89 23.80
C THR A 427 6.62 25.65 24.36
N GLY A 428 7.46 24.90 23.62
CA GLY A 428 8.85 24.63 23.99
C GLY A 428 9.20 23.17 24.29
N LEU A 429 8.27 22.22 24.20
CA LEU A 429 8.59 20.80 24.28
C LEU A 429 9.07 20.27 22.92
N GLY A 430 10.26 19.65 22.89
CA GLY A 430 10.72 18.87 21.74
C GLY A 430 9.81 17.67 21.45
N PHE A 431 10.00 17.02 20.29
CA PHE A 431 9.17 15.91 19.79
C PHE A 431 8.83 14.84 20.86
N MET A 432 9.84 14.36 21.60
CA MET A 432 9.66 13.37 22.68
C MET A 432 8.86 13.90 23.88
N GLY A 433 8.98 15.21 24.18
CA GLY A 433 8.23 15.86 25.27
C GLY A 433 6.76 16.04 24.93
N SER A 434 6.44 16.33 23.67
CA SER A 434 5.06 16.39 23.17
C SER A 434 4.41 15.00 23.14
N LEU A 435 5.17 13.95 22.79
CA LEU A 435 4.74 12.55 22.83
C LEU A 435 4.42 12.05 24.24
N ALA A 436 5.31 12.31 25.22
CA ALA A 436 5.09 11.93 26.61
C ALA A 436 3.87 12.63 27.22
N PHE A 437 3.64 13.90 26.86
CA PHE A 437 2.45 14.65 27.27
C PHE A 437 1.17 14.09 26.65
N LEU A 438 1.19 13.74 25.35
CA LEU A 438 0.04 13.14 24.65
C LEU A 438 -0.31 11.73 25.18
N ALA A 439 0.70 10.94 25.53
CA ALA A 439 0.53 9.62 26.14
C ALA A 439 0.04 9.68 27.60
N ALA A 440 0.34 10.75 28.33
CA ALA A 440 -0.06 10.92 29.74
C ALA A 440 -1.52 11.39 29.94
N GLN A 441 -2.20 11.85 28.88
CA GLN A 441 -3.61 12.30 28.92
C GLN A 441 -4.64 11.18 28.67
N VAL A 442 -4.23 9.91 28.73
CA VAL A 442 -5.14 8.77 28.54
C VAL A 442 -6.04 8.64 29.77
N ASN A 443 -7.30 9.05 29.63
CA ASN A 443 -8.37 8.61 30.52
C ASN A 443 -8.57 7.09 30.29
N PRO A 444 -8.37 6.23 31.30
CA PRO A 444 -8.42 4.77 31.13
C PRO A 444 -9.80 4.24 30.70
N GLU A 445 -10.87 5.04 30.79
CA GLU A 445 -12.21 4.65 30.33
C GLU A 445 -12.55 5.12 28.91
N ALA A 446 -11.74 5.99 28.29
CA ALA A 446 -11.96 6.46 26.93
C ALA A 446 -11.35 5.48 25.92
N LEU A 447 -12.16 4.95 25.00
CA LEU A 447 -11.66 4.30 23.78
C LEU A 447 -11.01 5.37 22.90
N GLY A 448 -9.75 5.70 23.18
CA GLY A 448 -8.98 6.66 22.42
C GLY A 448 -8.35 5.99 21.21
N PHE A 449 -8.84 6.29 20.01
CA PHE A 449 -8.11 5.94 18.79
C PHE A 449 -7.11 7.06 18.48
N ILE A 450 -5.86 6.70 18.18
CA ILE A 450 -4.82 7.63 17.72
C ILE A 450 -4.22 7.03 16.46
N HIS A 451 -4.43 7.67 15.31
CA HIS A 451 -3.65 7.39 14.12
C HIS A 451 -2.66 8.53 13.90
N ASN A 452 -1.37 8.22 14.03
CA ASN A 452 -0.30 9.18 13.80
C ASN A 452 0.50 8.73 12.58
N SER A 453 0.32 9.42 11.45
CA SER A 453 1.08 9.14 10.23
C SER A 453 2.57 9.48 10.36
N ALA A 454 2.96 10.25 11.39
CA ALA A 454 4.33 10.73 11.56
C ALA A 454 5.29 9.71 12.22
N THR A 455 4.82 8.57 12.74
CA THR A 455 5.61 7.81 13.73
C THR A 455 6.16 6.43 13.35
N SER A 456 5.95 5.88 12.15
CA SER A 456 6.50 4.52 11.88
C SER A 456 6.49 4.01 10.44
N LYS A 457 6.08 4.79 9.44
CA LYS A 457 5.99 4.29 8.05
C LYS A 457 7.01 4.98 7.13
N PRO A 458 7.48 4.30 6.07
CA PRO A 458 8.47 4.87 5.14
C PRO A 458 7.94 6.05 4.32
N HIS A 459 6.62 6.30 4.30
CA HIS A 459 5.97 7.26 3.42
C HIS A 459 5.05 8.19 4.24
N PRO A 460 5.10 9.52 4.03
CA PRO A 460 4.20 10.44 4.71
C PRO A 460 2.79 10.33 4.14
N THR A 461 1.79 10.18 5.01
CA THR A 461 0.37 10.23 4.64
C THR A 461 -0.35 11.35 5.36
N SER A 462 -1.37 11.92 4.71
CA SER A 462 -2.30 12.87 5.32
C SER A 462 -3.73 12.44 5.10
N MET A 463 -4.64 12.91 5.94
CA MET A 463 -6.06 12.67 5.75
C MET A 463 -6.51 13.31 4.43
N VAL A 464 -6.84 12.47 3.46
CA VAL A 464 -7.39 12.86 2.15
C VAL A 464 -8.92 12.81 2.17
N GLY A 465 -9.50 12.16 3.17
CA GLY A 465 -10.94 12.12 3.38
C GLY A 465 -11.31 11.22 4.55
N ALA A 466 -12.53 10.71 4.49
CA ALA A 466 -13.15 9.80 5.43
C ALA A 466 -14.23 8.97 4.73
N CYS A 467 -14.52 7.81 5.31
CA CYS A 467 -15.63 6.94 4.95
C CYS A 467 -16.34 6.45 6.22
N GLY A 468 -17.53 5.87 6.05
CA GLY A 468 -18.27 5.27 7.14
C GLY A 468 -19.78 5.39 6.96
N TRP A 469 -20.48 5.62 8.07
CA TRP A 469 -21.94 5.64 8.13
C TRP A 469 -22.43 6.86 8.88
N SER A 470 -23.43 7.54 8.35
CA SER A 470 -24.07 8.70 8.99
C SER A 470 -25.57 8.66 8.80
N HIS A 471 -26.31 9.21 9.75
CA HIS A 471 -27.71 9.56 9.58
C HIS A 471 -27.77 11.05 9.27
N ASP A 472 -28.09 11.39 8.02
CA ASP A 472 -28.07 12.77 7.54
C ASP A 472 -29.46 13.38 7.69
N ASP A 473 -29.72 13.93 8.88
CA ASP A 473 -30.89 14.74 9.19
C ASP A 473 -30.41 16.06 9.82
N ASP A 474 -30.97 17.19 9.39
CA ASP A 474 -30.49 18.50 9.85
C ASP A 474 -30.71 18.74 11.36
N ASP A 475 -31.76 18.14 11.93
CA ASP A 475 -32.16 18.31 13.32
C ASP A 475 -31.74 17.15 14.24
N GLU A 476 -31.70 15.92 13.71
CA GLU A 476 -31.45 14.68 14.46
C GLU A 476 -30.29 13.83 13.92
N GLY A 477 -29.54 14.35 12.94
CA GLY A 477 -28.46 13.59 12.32
C GLY A 477 -27.31 13.27 13.27
N PHE A 478 -26.63 12.16 13.00
CA PHE A 478 -25.46 11.70 13.76
C PHE A 478 -24.47 10.96 12.87
N ILE A 479 -23.20 10.92 13.30
CA ILE A 479 -22.16 10.12 12.65
C ILE A 479 -22.17 8.75 13.28
N GLY A 480 -22.68 7.72 12.60
CA GLY A 480 -22.74 6.33 13.10
C GLY A 480 -21.41 5.59 13.07
N LEU A 481 -20.57 5.84 12.07
CA LEU A 481 -19.21 5.31 11.97
C LEU A 481 -18.37 6.30 11.20
N PHE A 482 -17.16 6.56 11.68
CA PHE A 482 -16.20 7.41 11.00
C PHE A 482 -14.86 6.69 10.91
N GLN A 483 -14.34 6.61 9.71
CA GLN A 483 -13.04 6.05 9.39
C GLN A 483 -12.28 7.09 8.57
N PRO A 484 -11.24 7.74 9.12
CA PRO A 484 -10.44 8.65 8.32
C PRO A 484 -9.69 7.87 7.24
N VAL A 485 -9.54 8.46 6.05
CA VAL A 485 -8.76 7.90 4.95
C VAL A 485 -7.53 8.76 4.79
N PHE A 486 -6.38 8.14 5.00
CA PHE A 486 -5.08 8.76 4.81
C PHE A 486 -4.53 8.39 3.44
N GLY A 487 -3.73 9.25 2.84
CA GLY A 487 -3.12 8.92 1.58
C GLY A 487 -1.99 9.83 1.17
N CYS A 488 -1.27 9.40 0.15
CA CYS A 488 -0.22 10.14 -0.51
C CYS A 488 -0.09 9.68 -1.97
N TRP A 489 0.73 10.41 -2.72
CA TRP A 489 1.13 10.09 -4.08
C TRP A 489 2.58 9.65 -4.09
N GLU A 490 2.81 8.47 -4.64
CA GLU A 490 4.10 8.02 -5.11
C GLU A 490 4.33 8.57 -6.52
N LYS A 491 5.42 9.29 -6.71
CA LYS A 491 5.97 9.60 -8.02
C LYS A 491 7.17 8.71 -8.23
N ILE A 492 7.07 7.77 -9.17
CA ILE A 492 8.21 6.97 -9.62
C ILE A 492 8.83 7.68 -10.82
N ALA A 493 10.04 8.21 -10.62
CA ALA A 493 10.80 8.89 -11.65
C ALA A 493 11.31 7.92 -12.75
N LEU A 494 12.04 8.47 -13.72
CA LEU A 494 12.55 7.71 -14.87
C LEU A 494 13.62 6.71 -14.43
N ASP A 495 14.48 7.12 -13.50
CA ASP A 495 15.53 6.33 -12.85
C ASP A 495 15.01 5.35 -11.79
N GLY A 496 13.70 5.38 -11.50
CA GLY A 496 13.07 4.52 -10.51
C GLY A 496 13.08 5.07 -9.10
N GLU A 497 13.57 6.28 -8.89
CA GLU A 497 13.47 6.96 -7.60
C GLU A 497 12.00 7.19 -7.25
N SER A 498 11.58 6.68 -6.10
CA SER A 498 10.26 6.89 -5.54
C SER A 498 10.29 8.15 -4.67
N THR A 499 9.55 9.17 -5.08
CA THR A 499 9.32 10.39 -4.26
C THR A 499 7.88 10.44 -3.81
N TRP A 500 7.64 10.86 -2.58
CA TRP A 500 6.31 10.87 -1.97
C TRP A 500 5.80 12.30 -1.83
N SER A 501 4.55 12.53 -2.22
CA SER A 501 3.91 13.84 -2.16
C SER A 501 2.48 13.72 -1.63
N LEU A 502 2.07 14.64 -0.77
CA LEU A 502 0.66 14.77 -0.35
C LEU A 502 -0.17 15.57 -1.36
N ARG A 503 0.47 16.18 -2.35
CA ARG A 503 -0.20 16.86 -3.46
C ARG A 503 -0.24 15.93 -4.66
N ASP A 504 -1.40 15.87 -5.31
CA ASP A 504 -1.53 15.24 -6.62
C ASP A 504 -0.60 15.98 -7.58
N PRO A 505 0.48 15.34 -8.05
CA PRO A 505 1.47 15.99 -8.91
C PRO A 505 0.95 16.25 -10.34
N ARG A 506 -0.28 15.83 -10.65
CA ARG A 506 -0.96 16.09 -11.93
C ARG A 506 -1.78 17.39 -11.89
N LEU A 507 -1.97 17.97 -10.70
CA LEU A 507 -2.62 19.26 -10.46
C LEU A 507 -1.56 20.33 -10.18
#